data_AF-A0A8B7UB74-F1
#
_entry.id   AF-A0A8B7UB74-F1
#
_cell.length_a   1.000
_cell.length_b   1.000
_cell.length_c   1.000
_cell.angle_alpha   90.00
_cell.angle_beta   90.00
_cell.angle_gamma   90.00
#
_symmetry.space_group_name_H-M   'P 1'
#
loop_
_entity.id
_entity.type
_entity.pdbx_description
1 polymer ?
#
loop_
_entity_poly.entity_id
_entity_poly.type
_entity_poly.pdbx_seq_one_letter_code
_entity_poly.pdbx_strand_id
1 'polypeptide(L)' 'MPVFHTRTIESILEPVAQQISHLVIMHEEGEVDGKAIPDLTAPVAAVQAAVSNLVRVGKETVQTTEDQILKRDMPPAFIK' A
#
# COMPACT_ATOMS: atom_id res chain seq x y z
N MET A 1 5.20 -15.62 -1.68
CA MET A 1 5.41 -14.20 -1.31
C MET A 1 5.66 -13.40 -2.58
N PRO A 2 5.11 -12.19 -2.75
CA PRO A 2 5.46 -11.34 -3.87
C PRO A 2 6.98 -11.13 -3.87
N VAL A 3 7.63 -11.43 -4.99
CA VAL A 3 9.08 -11.27 -5.13
C VAL A 3 9.32 -9.87 -5.67
N PHE A 4 9.91 -9.00 -4.85
CA PHE A 4 10.27 -7.66 -5.29
C PHE A 4 11.55 -7.75 -6.13
N HIS A 5 11.48 -7.30 -7.38
CA HIS A 5 12.59 -7.42 -8.33
C HIS A 5 13.48 -6.18 -8.38
N THR A 6 13.15 -5.13 -7.61
CA THR A 6 13.97 -3.92 -7.50
C THR A 6 14.02 -3.44 -6.05
N ARG A 7 15.17 -2.88 -5.66
CA ARG A 7 15.39 -2.31 -4.32
C ARG A 7 14.43 -1.16 -3.99
N THR A 8 14.00 -0.41 -4.99
CA THR A 8 13.03 0.69 -4.81
C THR A 8 11.62 0.16 -4.54
N ILE A 9 11.19 -0.90 -5.24
CA ILE A 9 9.88 -1.52 -4.98
C ILE A 9 9.89 -2.19 -3.61
N GLU A 10 10.98 -2.87 -3.26
CA GLU A 10 11.17 -3.51 -1.95
C GLU A 10 11.12 -2.46 -0.81
N SER A 11 11.87 -1.36 -0.90
CA SER A 11 11.91 -0.35 0.16
C SER A 11 10.58 0.37 0.39
N ILE A 12 9.67 0.38 -0.59
CA ILE A 12 8.33 0.96 -0.49
C ILE A 12 7.30 -0.07 -0.04
N LEU A 13 7.32 -1.29 -0.59
CA LEU A 13 6.28 -2.29 -0.32
C LEU A 13 6.52 -3.10 0.95
N GLU A 14 7.78 -3.34 1.34
CA GLU A 14 8.11 -4.07 2.58
C GLU A 14 7.50 -3.42 3.84
N PRO A 15 7.70 -2.11 4.12
CA PRO A 15 7.12 -1.48 5.30
C PRO A 15 5.58 -1.39 5.24
N VAL A 16 4.99 -1.32 4.03
CA VAL A 16 3.54 -1.31 3.85
C VAL A 16 2.96 -2.70 4.12
N ALA A 17 3.59 -3.75 3.61
CA ALA A 17 3.19 -5.13 3.83
C ALA A 17 3.28 -5.52 5.32
N GLN A 18 4.32 -5.06 6.02
CA GLN A 18 4.44 -5.27 7.46
C GLN A 18 3.30 -4.60 8.25
N GLN A 19 2.93 -3.36 7.91
CA GLN A 19 1.81 -2.65 8.55
C GLN A 19 0.46 -3.33 8.30
N ILE A 20 0.21 -3.81 7.08
CA ILE A 20 -1.00 -4.58 6.75
C ILE A 20 -1.00 -5.91 7.51
N SER A 21 0.15 -6.57 7.64
CA SER A 21 0.26 -7.84 8.37
C SER A 21 -0.10 -7.65 9.85
N HIS A 22 0.37 -6.58 10.49
CA HIS A 22 -0.06 -6.22 11.84
C HIS A 22 -1.57 -5.97 11.95
N LEU A 23 -2.17 -5.31 10.95
CA LEU A 23 -3.63 -5.10 10.90
C LEU A 23 -4.41 -6.41 10.81
N VAL A 24 -3.95 -7.35 9.99
CA VAL A 24 -4.57 -8.69 9.86
C VAL A 24 -4.47 -9.46 11.18
N ILE A 25 -3.30 -9.44 11.83
CA ILE A 25 -3.12 -10.11 13.13
C ILE A 25 -4.04 -9.50 14.19
N MET A 26 -4.13 -8.16 14.29
CA MET A 26 -5.03 -7.50 15.26
C MET A 26 -6.51 -7.83 15.00
N HIS A 27 -6.91 -7.98 13.73
CA HIS A 27 -8.25 -8.42 13.37
C HIS A 27 -8.50 -9.87 13.80
N GLU A 28 -7.56 -10.78 13.51
CA GLU A 28 -7.65 -12.19 13.89
C GLU A 28 -7.66 -12.38 15.42
N GLU A 29 -6.85 -11.63 16.17
CA GLU A 29 -6.84 -11.65 17.65
C GLU A 29 -8.18 -11.19 18.24
N GLY A 30 -8.85 -10.21 17.61
CA GLY A 30 -10.18 -9.78 18.00
C GLY A 30 -11.27 -10.84 17.78
N GLU A 31 -11.17 -11.60 16.68
CA GLU A 31 -12.13 -12.66 16.34
C GLU A 31 -11.93 -13.94 17.15
N VAL A 32 -10.69 -14.36 17.39
CA VAL A 32 -10.36 -15.64 18.04
C VAL A 32 -10.51 -15.56 19.56
N ASP A 33 -10.13 -14.43 20.15
CA ASP A 33 -10.03 -14.27 21.62
C ASP A 33 -11.21 -13.49 22.21
N GLY A 34 -12.14 -12.99 21.36
CA GLY A 34 -13.28 -12.15 21.78
C GLY A 34 -12.84 -10.83 22.45
N LYS A 35 -11.58 -10.43 22.28
CA LYS A 35 -11.01 -9.20 22.83
C LYS A 35 -11.47 -8.01 21.98
N ALA A 36 -11.60 -6.85 22.62
CA ALA A 36 -11.92 -5.61 21.91
C ALA A 36 -10.82 -5.32 20.88
N ILE A 37 -11.20 -5.24 19.60
CA ILE A 37 -10.30 -4.81 18.52
C ILE A 37 -9.73 -3.43 18.91
N PRO A 38 -8.40 -3.27 18.98
CA PRO A 38 -7.79 -1.97 19.29
C PRO A 38 -8.09 -0.96 18.18
N ASP A 39 -7.97 0.32 18.48
CA ASP A 39 -8.23 1.37 17.50
C ASP A 39 -7.28 1.26 16.29
N LEU A 40 -7.85 0.95 15.12
CA LEU A 40 -7.11 0.79 13.87
C LEU A 40 -6.92 2.11 13.13
N THR A 41 -7.46 3.23 13.62
CA THR A 41 -7.42 4.53 12.95
C THR A 41 -6.00 5.01 12.68
N ALA A 42 -5.09 4.87 13.67
CA ALA A 42 -3.70 5.29 13.51
C ALA A 42 -2.88 4.41 12.53
N PRO A 43 -2.90 3.07 12.63
CA PRO A 43 -2.25 2.21 11.64
C PRO A 43 -2.78 2.41 10.20
N VAL A 44 -4.11 2.52 10.05
CA VAL A 44 -4.73 2.73 8.74
C VAL A 44 -4.33 4.09 8.16
N ALA A 45 -4.27 5.15 8.98
CA ALA A 45 -3.82 6.46 8.54
C ALA A 45 -2.36 6.45 8.04
N ALA A 46 -1.47 5.70 8.69
CA ALA A 46 -0.08 5.56 8.26
C ALA A 46 0.03 4.85 6.89
N VAL A 47 -0.71 3.76 6.70
CA VAL A 47 -0.78 3.04 5.41
C VAL A 47 -1.37 3.94 4.32
N GLN A 48 -2.45 4.66 4.63
CA GLN A 48 -3.08 5.60 3.70
C GLN A 48 -2.10 6.69 3.26
N ALA A 49 -1.31 7.26 4.17
CA ALA A 49 -0.31 8.27 3.86
C ALA A 49 0.77 7.74 2.91
N ALA A 50 1.26 6.51 3.14
CA ALA A 50 2.25 5.88 2.28
C ALA A 50 1.70 5.65 0.86
N VAL A 51 0.49 5.09 0.75
CA VAL A 51 -0.17 4.84 -0.56
C VAL A 51 -0.49 6.15 -1.28
N SER A 52 -0.94 7.19 -0.55
CA SER A 52 -1.25 8.50 -1.13
C SER A 52 -0.02 9.13 -1.79
N ASN A 53 1.14 9.05 -1.13
CA ASN A 53 2.41 9.53 -1.71
C ASN A 53 2.78 8.76 -2.98
N LEU A 54 2.60 7.44 -2.99
CA LEU A 54 2.91 6.62 -4.17
C LEU A 54 1.99 6.94 -5.35
N VAL A 55 0.69 7.10 -5.11
CA VAL A 55 -0.29 7.51 -6.14
C VAL A 55 0.03 8.90 -6.68
N ARG A 56 0.44 9.83 -5.81
CA ARG A 56 0.84 11.18 -6.24
C ARG A 56 2.03 11.13 -7.20
N VAL A 57 3.10 10.41 -6.83
CA VAL A 57 4.28 10.23 -7.70
C VAL A 57 3.89 9.53 -9.01
N GLY A 58 3.01 8.52 -8.96
CA GLY A 58 2.52 7.84 -10.15
C GLY A 58 1.77 8.79 -11.11
N LYS A 59 0.90 9.66 -10.58
CA LYS A 59 0.19 10.68 -11.38
C LYS A 59 1.15 11.67 -12.03
N GLU A 60 2.13 12.18 -11.28
CA GLU A 60 3.16 13.09 -11.79
C GLU A 60 4.01 12.42 -12.89
N THR A 61 4.34 11.14 -12.72
CA THR A 61 5.11 10.34 -13.70
C THR A 61 4.34 10.14 -15.00
N VAL A 62 3.04 9.83 -14.93
CA VAL A 62 2.18 9.65 -16.12
C VAL A 62 2.04 10.95 -16.93
N GLN A 63 2.03 12.11 -16.26
CA GLN A 63 1.90 13.40 -16.94
C GLN A 63 3.17 13.81 -17.69
N THR A 64 4.34 13.40 -17.21
CA THR A 64 5.64 13.85 -17.74
C THR A 64 6.30 12.83 -18.67
N THR A 65 5.93 11.55 -18.61
CA THR A 65 6.50 10.49 -19.46
C THR A 65 6.01 10.59 -20.92
N GLU A 66 6.80 10.08 -21.86
CA GLU A 66 6.39 9.85 -23.26
C GLU A 66 5.92 8.40 -23.52
N ASP A 67 6.13 7.51 -22.55
CA ASP A 67 5.75 6.10 -22.63
C ASP A 67 4.23 5.92 -22.72
N GLN A 68 3.77 5.43 -23.87
CA GLN A 68 2.35 5.23 -24.17
C GLN A 68 1.74 4.05 -23.39
N ILE A 69 2.54 3.03 -23.07
CA ILE A 69 2.09 1.87 -22.29
C ILE A 69 1.88 2.33 -20.85
N LEU A 70 2.85 3.07 -20.30
CA LEU A 70 2.76 3.60 -18.94
C LEU A 70 1.53 4.53 -18.78
N LYS A 71 1.27 5.40 -19.76
CA LYS A 71 0.08 6.27 -19.78
C LYS A 71 -1.24 5.51 -19.79
N ARG A 72 -1.28 4.36 -20.47
CA ARG A 72 -2.47 3.51 -20.55
C ARG A 72 -2.69 2.69 -19.27
N ASP A 73 -1.62 2.08 -18.76
CA ASP A 73 -1.73 1.02 -17.74
C ASP A 73 -1.64 1.55 -16.30
N MET A 74 -1.02 2.72 -16.09
CA MET A 74 -0.83 3.27 -14.75
C MET A 74 -2.12 3.87 -14.13
N PRO A 75 -2.98 4.63 -14.84
CA PRO A 75 -4.22 5.16 -14.26
C PRO A 75 -5.17 4.11 -13.64
N PRO A 76 -5.45 2.96 -14.29
CA PRO A 76 -6.32 1.95 -13.68
C PRO A 76 -5.67 1.22 -12.49
N ALA A 77 -4.35 1.30 -12.32
CA ALA A 77 -3.64 0.69 -11.18
C ALA A 77 -3.84 1.45 -9.87
N PHE A 78 -4.38 2.68 -9.89
CA PHE A 78 -4.63 3.49 -8.68
C PHE A 78 -5.99 3.23 -8.02
N ILE A 79 -6.89 2.51 -8.68
CA ILE A 79 -8.31 2.38 -8.30
C ILE A 79 -8.68 0.94 -7.89
N LYS A 80 -7.86 -0.05 -8.28
CA LYS A 80 -8.01 -1.44 -7.85
C LYS A 80 -7.45 -1.67 -6.46
#